data_AF-A0A0L8IBQ2-F1
#
_entry.id   AF-A0A0L8IBQ2-F1
#
_cell.length_a   1.000
_cell.length_b   1.000
_cell.length_c   1.000
_cell.angle_alpha   90.00
_cell.angle_beta   90.00
_cell.angle_gamma   90.00
#
_symmetry.space_group_name_H-M   'P 1'
#
loop_
_entity.id
_entity.type
_entity.pdbx_description
1 polymer ?
#
loop_
_entity_poly.entity_id
_entity_poly.type
_entity_poly.pdbx_seq_one_letter_code
_entity_poly.pdbx_strand_id
1 'polypeptide(L)'
;MNSSMKIYIYIIIIIKLFQTLILAKDLIKGLLKTDPDERLTIRDVMSNPWVGNVVDVPPTPLFSIMNLQDDASEWYDVQEEMTNALQSMRVDYHYHVKNPKDSNNKLLQKRMNRVYGSNKPLINLRN
;
A
#
# COMPACT_ATOMS: atom_id res chain seq x y z
N MET A 1 21.33 -40.13 -22.34
CA MET A 1 20.66 -38.82 -22.54
C MET A 1 21.63 -37.91 -23.29
N ASN A 2 21.36 -37.59 -24.56
CA ASN A 2 22.26 -36.84 -25.44
C ASN A 2 22.59 -35.45 -24.88
N SER A 3 23.81 -34.95 -25.10
CA SER A 3 24.19 -33.58 -24.67
C SER A 3 23.22 -32.52 -25.17
N SER A 4 22.68 -32.67 -26.38
CA SER A 4 21.64 -31.80 -26.92
C SER A 4 20.36 -31.80 -26.08
N MET A 5 19.89 -32.97 -25.62
CA MET A 5 18.69 -33.09 -24.79
C MET A 5 18.86 -32.42 -23.42
N LYS A 6 20.06 -32.47 -22.83
CA LYS A 6 20.37 -31.79 -21.56
C LYS A 6 20.30 -30.27 -21.70
N ILE A 7 20.82 -29.73 -22.80
CA ILE A 7 20.79 -28.29 -23.11
C ILE A 7 19.35 -27.80 -23.27
N TYR A 8 18.51 -28.53 -24.02
CA TYR A 8 17.09 -28.17 -24.18
C TYR A 8 16.34 -28.16 -22.85
N ILE A 9 16.54 -29.17 -22.00
CA ILE A 9 15.90 -29.23 -20.67
C ILE A 9 16.35 -28.04 -19.81
N TYR A 10 17.64 -27.69 -19.82
CA TYR A 10 18.16 -26.56 -19.06
C TYR A 10 17.57 -25.22 -19.53
N ILE A 11 17.45 -25.02 -20.85
CA ILE A 11 16.82 -23.84 -21.44
C ILE A 11 15.34 -23.75 -21.03
N ILE A 12 14.60 -24.86 -21.07
CA ILE A 12 13.18 -24.89 -20.66
C ILE A 12 13.03 -24.53 -19.18
N ILE A 13 13.89 -25.06 -18.32
CA ILE A 13 13.89 -24.75 -16.87
C ILE A 13 14.16 -23.26 -16.65
N ILE A 14 15.16 -22.68 -17.33
CA ILE A 14 15.48 -21.24 -17.22
C ILE A 14 14.31 -20.38 -17.70
N ILE A 15 13.69 -20.72 -18.83
CA ILE A 15 12.55 -19.96 -19.36
C ILE A 15 11.37 -20.02 -18.39
N LYS A 16 11.07 -21.20 -17.83
CA LYS A 16 9.99 -21.37 -16.85
C LYS A 16 10.27 -20.58 -15.57
N LEU A 17 11.50 -20.64 -15.06
CA LEU A 17 11.97 -19.86 -13.91
C LEU A 17 11.74 -18.35 -14.14
N PHE A 18 12.21 -17.82 -15.27
CA PHE A 18 12.10 -16.41 -15.61
C PHE A 18 10.64 -15.96 -15.74
N GLN A 19 9.80 -16.76 -16.40
CA GLN A 19 8.37 -16.48 -16.57
C GLN A 19 7.66 -16.40 -15.21
N THR A 20 7.92 -17.34 -14.32
CA THR A 20 7.27 -17.36 -13.01
C THR A 20 7.69 -16.19 -12.11
N LEU A 21 8.95 -15.73 -12.22
CA LEU A 21 9.43 -14.53 -11.52
C LEU A 21 8.76 -13.24 -12.04
N ILE A 22 8.47 -13.16 -13.35
CA ILE A 22 7.72 -12.03 -13.91
C ILE A 22 6.31 -12.00 -13.32
N LEU A 23 5.62 -13.14 -13.27
CA LEU A 23 4.27 -13.25 -12.71
C LEU A 23 4.22 -12.79 -11.25
N ALA A 24 5.21 -13.16 -10.43
CA ALA A 24 5.31 -12.72 -9.05
C ALA A 24 5.46 -11.19 -8.95
N LYS A 25 6.29 -10.57 -9.80
CA LYS A 25 6.47 -9.11 -9.82
C LYS A 25 5.22 -8.37 -10.28
N ASP A 26 4.53 -8.88 -11.29
CA ASP A 26 3.31 -8.27 -11.80
C ASP A 26 2.16 -8.37 -10.78
N LEU A 27 2.09 -9.46 -10.02
CA LEU A 27 1.16 -9.59 -8.90
C LEU A 27 1.41 -8.51 -7.83
N ILE A 28 2.67 -8.28 -7.44
CA ILE A 28 3.03 -7.24 -6.46
C ILE A 28 2.63 -5.85 -6.98
N LYS A 29 2.91 -5.53 -8.25
CA LYS A 29 2.53 -4.25 -8.85
C LYS A 29 1.01 -4.03 -8.86
N GLY A 30 0.24 -5.09 -9.12
CA GLY A 30 -1.22 -5.02 -9.09
C GLY A 30 -1.80 -4.84 -7.68
N LEU A 31 -1.14 -5.40 -6.66
CA LEU A 31 -1.50 -5.22 -5.25
C LEU A 31 -1.15 -3.82 -4.72
N LEU A 32 -0.04 -3.26 -5.17
CA LEU A 32 0.48 -1.96 -4.72
C LEU A 32 0.05 -0.78 -5.61
N LYS A 33 -1.08 -0.92 -6.32
CA LYS A 33 -1.71 0.21 -7.02
C LYS A 33 -2.13 1.29 -6.01
N THR A 34 -1.70 2.53 -6.28
CA THR A 34 -2.00 3.70 -5.46
C THR A 34 -3.49 4.00 -5.43
N ASP A 35 -4.14 3.91 -6.59
CA ASP A 35 -5.59 4.00 -6.71
C ASP A 35 -6.24 2.71 -6.15
N PRO A 36 -7.13 2.80 -5.14
CA PRO A 36 -7.82 1.64 -4.61
C PRO A 36 -8.77 0.97 -5.63
N ASP A 37 -9.31 1.72 -6.61
CA ASP A 37 -10.27 1.18 -7.58
C ASP A 37 -9.57 0.38 -8.70
N GLU A 38 -8.31 0.71 -9.01
CA GLU A 38 -7.47 -0.06 -9.94
C GLU A 38 -6.76 -1.26 -9.27
N ARG A 39 -6.86 -1.40 -7.95
CA ARG A 39 -6.15 -2.43 -7.21
C ARG A 39 -6.78 -3.80 -7.44
N LEU A 40 -5.93 -4.83 -7.55
CA LEU A 40 -6.39 -6.21 -7.69
C LEU A 40 -7.34 -6.60 -6.55
N THR A 41 -8.45 -7.24 -6.91
CA THR A 41 -9.35 -7.81 -5.92
C THR A 41 -8.78 -9.12 -5.37
N ILE A 42 -9.27 -9.54 -4.20
CA ILE A 42 -8.86 -10.84 -3.63
C ILE A 42 -9.14 -12.02 -4.58
N ARG A 43 -10.19 -11.94 -5.40
CA ARG A 43 -10.52 -13.00 -6.37
C ARG A 43 -9.46 -13.07 -7.46
N ASP A 44 -9.03 -11.93 -7.97
CA ASP A 44 -7.99 -11.85 -9.00
C ASP A 44 -6.66 -12.40 -8.46
N VAL A 45 -6.32 -12.07 -7.22
CA VAL A 45 -5.13 -12.58 -6.52
C VAL A 45 -5.17 -14.10 -6.38
N MET A 46 -6.30 -14.65 -5.92
CA MET A 46 -6.46 -16.11 -5.76
C MET A 46 -6.46 -16.85 -7.09
N SER A 47 -6.93 -16.21 -8.16
CA SER A 47 -6.88 -16.77 -9.52
C SER A 47 -5.51 -16.68 -10.18
N ASN A 48 -4.58 -15.90 -9.61
CA ASN A 48 -3.25 -15.71 -10.19
C ASN A 48 -2.46 -17.03 -10.12
N PRO A 49 -1.81 -17.48 -11.21
CA PRO A 49 -1.05 -18.74 -11.24
C PRO A 49 0.04 -18.86 -10.16
N TRP A 50 0.63 -17.75 -9.72
CA TRP A 50 1.63 -17.73 -8.66
C TRP A 50 1.05 -18.09 -7.28
N VAL A 51 -0.23 -17.80 -7.05
CA VAL A 51 -0.95 -18.10 -5.79
C VAL A 51 -1.77 -19.38 -5.91
N GLY A 52 -2.50 -19.56 -7.02
CA GLY A 52 -3.39 -20.69 -7.25
C GLY A 52 -2.67 -22.01 -7.53
N ASN A 53 -1.47 -21.98 -8.14
CA ASN A 53 -0.72 -23.18 -8.55
C ASN A 53 0.65 -23.23 -7.86
N VAL A 54 0.66 -23.31 -6.53
CA VAL A 54 1.89 -23.34 -5.70
C VAL A 54 2.88 -24.43 -6.11
N VAL A 55 2.41 -25.54 -6.68
CA VAL A 55 3.25 -26.68 -7.13
C VAL A 55 4.16 -26.31 -8.31
N ASP A 56 3.79 -25.30 -9.12
CA ASP A 56 4.57 -24.85 -10.29
C ASP A 56 5.57 -23.73 -9.97
N VAL A 57 5.65 -23.31 -8.70
CA VAL A 57 6.55 -22.25 -8.25
C VAL A 57 7.96 -22.82 -8.07
N PRO A 58 8.97 -22.25 -8.76
CA PRO A 58 10.33 -22.77 -8.65
C PRO A 58 10.92 -22.54 -7.26
N PRO A 59 11.61 -23.53 -6.67
CA PRO A 59 12.28 -23.41 -5.37
C PRO A 59 13.58 -22.61 -5.51
N THR A 60 13.46 -21.34 -5.89
CA THR A 60 14.61 -20.44 -6.04
C THR A 60 15.00 -19.96 -4.64
N PRO A 61 16.26 -20.15 -4.21
CA PRO A 61 16.70 -19.62 -2.92
C PRO A 61 16.56 -18.09 -2.93
N LEU A 62 15.90 -17.56 -1.91
CA LEU A 62 15.68 -16.14 -1.72
C LEU A 62 16.68 -15.59 -0.69
N PHE A 63 17.09 -14.34 -0.88
CA PHE A 63 17.97 -13.63 0.06
C PHE A 63 17.23 -13.08 1.28
N SER A 64 15.90 -13.25 1.38
CA SER A 64 15.07 -12.65 2.42
C SER A 64 15.59 -12.94 3.84
N ILE A 65 16.04 -14.17 4.11
CA ILE A 65 16.57 -14.55 5.43
C ILE A 65 17.91 -13.86 5.73
N MET A 66 18.78 -13.74 4.73
CA MET A 66 20.08 -13.08 4.87
C MET A 66 19.89 -11.57 5.12
N ASN A 67 19.08 -10.91 4.29
CA ASN A 67 18.79 -9.48 4.44
C ASN A 67 18.14 -9.17 5.80
N LEU A 68 17.22 -10.01 6.28
CA LEU A 68 16.60 -9.85 7.60
C LEU A 68 17.61 -9.96 8.75
N GLN A 69 18.68 -10.74 8.58
CA GLN A 69 19.74 -10.86 9.57
C GLN A 69 20.72 -9.69 9.52
N ASP A 70 21.07 -9.24 8.31
CA ASP A 70 21.99 -8.12 8.09
C ASP A 70 21.36 -6.79 8.55
N ASP A 71 20.08 -6.56 8.25
CA ASP A 71 19.35 -5.32 8.55
C ASP A 71 18.48 -5.45 9.82
N ALA A 72 18.84 -6.33 10.75
CA ALA A 72 18.03 -6.64 11.93
C ALA A 72 17.77 -5.41 12.82
N SER A 73 18.68 -4.42 12.83
CA SER A 73 18.49 -3.16 13.56
C SER A 73 17.45 -2.24 12.93
N GLU A 74 17.27 -2.29 11.61
CA GLU A 74 16.31 -1.45 10.87
C GLU A 74 14.91 -2.08 10.81
N TRP A 75 14.80 -3.36 11.18
CA TRP A 75 13.53 -4.09 11.14
C TRP A 75 12.41 -3.41 11.95
N TYR A 76 12.76 -2.80 13.10
CA TYR A 76 11.79 -2.05 13.91
C TYR A 76 11.20 -0.86 13.14
N ASP A 77 12.04 -0.09 12.45
CA ASP A 77 11.62 1.09 11.67
C ASP A 77 10.71 0.67 10.51
N VAL A 78 11.03 -0.46 9.85
CA VAL A 78 10.18 -1.03 8.79
C VAL A 78 8.79 -1.40 9.31
N GLN A 79 8.69 -1.96 10.52
CA GLN A 79 7.41 -2.30 11.15
C GLN A 79 6.60 -1.05 11.53
N GLU A 80 7.26 -0.02 12.05
CA GLU A 80 6.63 1.25 12.40
C GLU A 80 6.08 1.94 11.16
N GLU A 81 6.88 2.05 10.10
CA GLU A 81 6.47 2.66 8.83
C GLU A 81 5.32 1.89 8.16
N MET A 82 5.34 0.56 8.19
CA MET A 82 4.23 -0.25 7.71
C MET A 82 2.93 0.07 8.48
N THR A 83 3.02 0.26 9.79
CA THR A 83 1.88 0.61 10.64
C THR A 83 1.35 2.00 10.30
N ASN A 84 2.24 2.99 10.16
CA ASN A 84 1.90 4.36 9.78
C ASN A 84 1.24 4.43 8.40
N ALA A 85 1.80 3.72 7.42
CA ALA A 85 1.24 3.64 6.07
C ALA A 85 -0.17 3.04 6.09
N LEU A 86 -0.37 1.92 6.79
CA LEU A 86 -1.68 1.26 6.90
C LEU A 86 -2.72 2.14 7.59
N GLN A 87 -2.33 2.92 8.61
CA GLN A 87 -3.23 3.89 9.24
C GLN A 87 -3.68 4.97 8.25
N SER A 88 -2.76 5.52 7.46
CA SER A 88 -3.08 6.57 6.48
C SER A 88 -3.99 6.10 5.34
N MET A 89 -3.89 4.82 4.96
CA MET A 89 -4.68 4.22 3.88
C MET A 89 -6.11 3.87 4.31
N ARG A 90 -6.38 3.79 5.61
CA ARG A 90 -7.70 3.47 6.16
C ARG A 90 -8.49 4.76 6.31
N VAL A 91 -9.72 4.75 5.83
CA VAL A 91 -10.63 5.88 6.06
C VAL A 91 -11.17 5.78 7.49
N ASP A 92 -10.73 6.68 8.37
CA ASP A 92 -11.29 6.84 9.70
C ASP A 92 -12.39 7.91 9.67
N TYR A 93 -13.65 7.49 9.83
CA TYR A 93 -14.82 8.36 9.85
C TYR A 93 -15.16 8.91 11.24
N HIS A 94 -14.22 8.95 12.19
CA HIS A 94 -14.58 9.30 13.56
C HIS A 94 -15.03 10.76 13.74
N TYR A 95 -14.55 11.69 12.89
CA TYR A 95 -14.86 13.12 13.02
C TYR A 95 -15.35 13.73 11.71
N HIS A 96 -16.50 14.40 11.77
CA HIS A 96 -16.98 15.25 10.69
C HIS A 96 -16.67 16.71 10.99
N VAL A 97 -15.97 17.37 10.06
CA VAL A 97 -15.70 18.81 10.17
C VAL A 97 -17.02 19.56 10.00
N LYS A 98 -17.39 20.37 11.00
CA LYS A 98 -18.57 21.23 10.93
C LYS A 98 -18.42 22.27 9.82
N ASN A 99 -19.52 22.70 9.23
CA ASN A 99 -19.51 23.84 8.31
C ASN A 99 -18.85 25.04 9.01
N PRO A 100 -17.93 25.79 8.35
CA PRO A 100 -17.26 26.93 8.96
C PRO A 100 -18.20 27.95 9.62
N LYS A 101 -19.43 28.09 9.12
CA LYS A 101 -20.46 28.99 9.69
C LYS A 101 -20.96 28.53 11.07
N ASP A 102 -21.02 27.22 11.29
CA ASP A 102 -21.53 26.61 12.53
C ASP A 102 -20.37 26.23 13.48
N SER A 103 -19.14 26.46 13.05
CA SER A 103 -17.93 26.15 13.82
C SER A 103 -17.59 27.28 14.79
N ASN A 104 -17.28 26.93 16.04
CA ASN A 104 -16.88 27.89 17.05
C ASN A 104 -15.50 27.52 17.62
N ASN A 105 -14.44 28.16 17.10
CA ASN A 105 -13.08 27.96 17.60
C ASN A 105 -12.37 29.29 17.88
N LYS A 106 -11.41 29.27 18.82
CA LYS A 106 -10.69 30.47 19.30
C LYS A 106 -9.96 31.22 18.17
N LEU A 107 -9.41 30.48 17.20
CA LEU A 107 -8.68 31.06 16.07
C LEU A 107 -9.62 31.84 15.13
N LEU A 108 -10.79 31.28 14.83
CA LEU A 108 -11.84 31.88 14.02
C LEU A 108 -12.35 33.16 14.70
N GLN A 109 -12.65 33.11 16.00
CA GLN A 109 -13.04 34.30 16.77
C GLN A 109 -11.96 35.40 16.71
N LYS A 110 -10.68 35.05 16.89
CA LYS A 110 -9.57 36.01 16.81
C LYS A 110 -9.45 36.65 15.42
N ARG A 111 -9.61 35.86 14.35
CA ARG A 111 -9.61 36.36 12.96
C ARG A 111 -10.81 37.26 12.69
N MET A 112 -12.01 36.87 13.12
CA MET A 112 -13.24 37.68 12.98
C MET A 112 -13.13 39.00 13.72
N ASN A 113 -12.60 39.00 14.95
CA ASN A 113 -12.38 40.22 15.72
C ASN A 113 -11.36 41.16 15.04
N ARG A 114 -10.35 40.63 14.34
CA ARG A 114 -9.39 41.44 13.57
C ARG A 114 -10.02 42.05 12.33
N VAL A 115 -10.82 41.27 11.59
CA VAL A 115 -11.43 41.73 10.32
C VAL A 115 -12.57 42.70 10.58
N TYR A 116 -13.42 42.43 11.58
CA TYR A 116 -14.66 43.15 11.78
C TYR A 116 -14.64 44.11 12.98
N GLY A 117 -13.66 44.03 13.90
CA GLY A 117 -13.56 44.97 15.03
C GLY A 117 -14.86 45.06 15.85
N SER A 118 -15.31 46.28 16.17
CA SER A 118 -16.61 46.58 16.80
C SER A 118 -17.81 46.43 15.83
N ASN A 119 -17.56 46.35 14.52
CA ASN A 119 -18.57 46.16 13.47
C ASN A 119 -18.69 44.69 13.07
N LYS A 120 -18.89 43.81 14.05
CA LYS A 120 -19.12 42.39 13.79
C LYS A 120 -20.42 42.22 13.00
N PRO A 121 -20.42 41.63 11.79
CA PRO A 121 -21.65 41.15 11.21
C PRO A 121 -22.23 40.13 12.19
N LEU A 122 -23.53 40.22 12.46
CA LEU A 122 -24.28 39.27 13.26
C LEU A 122 -24.35 37.93 12.51
N ILE A 123 -23.22 37.23 12.43
CA ILE A 123 -23.20 35.84 11.98
C ILE A 123 -23.71 35.06 13.18
N ASN A 124 -25.02 34.79 13.14
CA ASN A 124 -25.86 34.14 14.14
C ASN A 124 -25.10 33.30 15.18
N LEU A 125 -25.05 33.83 16.40
CA LEU A 125 -24.90 33.04 17.63
C LEU A 125 -26.28 32.51 18.05
N ARG A 126 -26.97 31.73 17.20
CA ARG A 126 -28.22 31.05 17.55
C ARG A 126 -28.38 29.73 16.81
N ASN A 127 -28.00 28.66 17.50
CA ASN A 127 -28.84 27.54 17.98
C ASN A 127 -27.93 26.34 18.20
#